data_AF-E8N1G9-F1
#
_entry.id   AF-E8N1G9-F1
#
_cell.length_a   1.000
_cell.length_b   1.000
_cell.length_c   1.000
_cell.angle_alpha   90.00
_cell.angle_beta   90.00
_cell.angle_gamma   90.00
#
_symmetry.space_group_name_H-M   'P 1'
#
loop_
_entity.id
_entity.type
_entity.pdbx_description
1 polymer ?
#
loop_
_entity_poly.entity_id
_entity_poly.type
_entity_poly.pdbx_seq_one_letter_code
_entity_poly.pdbx_strand_id
1 'polypeptide(L)'
;MKSILRFLSVFALGLSFLLSACAGIAPTPTPTPLPTETATPQPTPTPEPTSTPAPTPTPTVDPCATQPERWTFSLPVDPISKQPYPNFWMNLSPACALKNLEPWIAFSMMIQNGYSIQEAAQTLGLEDNPYLAPLKEGKPQKYVMNFYIKKQKVDDFNLPERYYWWLPYMYHPADMRNYLFDPDTDRYEARLVLWGCARNVTAEVADGVSPELPKVTFQAVCAVRKYYPGVQSYWWEMDFPEGTAGGLTRKFIPGKRAFEPKYKQYGEGVHGAKPDQPAYAGMLYYAYIGNGQWYYIGEDNAFDLVGFDSVEEMEAALQRNLELVPGSQVWDLEWLKQTYGVDARPVPQEYKTGFDRYQSDSAFKALVDRALEKQKESLDRYSQK
;
A
#
# COMPACT_ATOMS: atom_id res chain seq x y z
N MET A 1 -57.21 19.13 -24.91
CA MET A 1 -56.01 19.83 -25.42
C MET A 1 -54.80 19.03 -24.91
N LYS A 2 -54.27 17.94 -25.46
CA LYS A 2 -54.08 17.38 -26.81
C LYS A 2 -53.50 18.35 -27.84
N SER A 3 -52.33 17.97 -28.33
CA SER A 3 -51.55 18.51 -29.46
C SER A 3 -50.55 19.62 -29.11
N ILE A 4 -49.39 19.56 -29.76
CA ILE A 4 -48.23 20.47 -29.68
C ILE A 4 -47.38 20.16 -28.43
N LEU A 5 -46.37 19.29 -28.46
CA LEU A 5 -45.10 19.55 -29.15
C LEU A 5 -44.30 18.24 -29.25
N ARG A 6 -44.78 17.31 -30.10
CA ARG A 6 -44.00 16.18 -30.63
C ARG A 6 -43.59 16.55 -32.06
N PHE A 7 -42.60 17.40 -32.20
CA PHE A 7 -41.97 17.76 -33.47
C PHE A 7 -40.55 18.20 -33.14
N LEU A 8 -39.62 17.24 -33.16
CA LEU A 8 -38.17 17.41 -33.38
C LEU A 8 -37.56 16.01 -33.35
N SER A 9 -37.98 15.23 -34.35
CA SER A 9 -37.38 13.98 -34.74
C SER A 9 -37.09 14.12 -36.23
N VAL A 10 -35.90 13.71 -36.65
CA VAL A 10 -35.54 13.44 -38.06
C VAL A 10 -35.31 14.68 -38.95
N PHE A 11 -34.16 15.35 -38.78
CA PHE A 11 -33.56 16.21 -39.81
C PHE A 11 -32.04 16.22 -39.64
N ALA A 12 -31.33 15.33 -40.34
CA ALA A 12 -29.92 15.44 -40.77
C ALA A 12 -29.32 14.06 -41.14
N LEU A 13 -30.06 13.25 -41.90
CA LEU A 13 -29.55 12.06 -42.58
C LEU A 13 -29.85 12.28 -44.06
N GLY A 14 -28.93 12.92 -44.77
CA GLY A 14 -29.13 13.27 -46.17
C GLY A 14 -28.19 14.35 -46.69
N LEU A 15 -26.91 14.04 -46.82
CA LEU A 15 -26.04 14.71 -47.80
C LEU A 15 -24.79 13.84 -48.04
N SER A 16 -24.34 13.80 -49.29
CA SER A 16 -23.12 13.12 -49.78
C SER A 16 -23.32 11.74 -50.40
N PHE A 17 -24.32 11.65 -51.28
CA PHE A 17 -24.28 10.81 -52.47
C PHE A 17 -23.93 11.74 -53.64
N LEU A 18 -22.73 11.63 -54.22
CA LEU A 18 -22.35 12.14 -55.57
C LEU A 18 -20.85 11.93 -55.78
N LEU A 19 -20.49 11.15 -56.80
CA LEU A 19 -19.20 10.97 -57.51
C LEU A 19 -19.03 9.46 -57.78
N SER A 20 -18.79 8.96 -58.97
CA SER A 20 -18.55 9.57 -60.27
C SER A 20 -18.66 8.43 -61.29
N ALA A 21 -19.36 8.68 -62.39
CA ALA A 21 -19.52 7.76 -63.50
C ALA A 21 -18.26 7.78 -64.40
N CYS A 22 -17.82 6.62 -64.88
CA CYS A 22 -17.05 6.56 -66.11
C CYS A 22 -17.40 5.28 -66.88
N ALA A 23 -17.83 5.50 -68.12
CA ALA A 23 -18.33 4.51 -69.05
C ALA A 23 -17.22 4.01 -69.98
N GLY A 24 -17.44 2.82 -70.54
CA GLY A 24 -17.05 2.54 -71.92
C GLY A 24 -15.95 1.49 -72.12
N ILE A 25 -16.34 0.35 -72.69
CA ILE A 25 -16.11 -0.06 -74.10
C ILE A 25 -16.19 -1.59 -74.16
N ALA A 26 -17.11 -2.07 -75.01
CA ALA A 26 -17.29 -3.48 -75.31
C ALA A 26 -16.39 -3.90 -76.49
N PRO A 27 -15.61 -4.99 -76.36
CA PRO A 27 -15.02 -5.66 -77.51
C PRO A 27 -15.80 -6.92 -77.94
N THR A 28 -15.77 -7.05 -79.26
CA THR A 28 -16.31 -8.00 -80.24
C THR A 28 -16.19 -9.50 -79.90
N PRO A 29 -17.17 -10.35 -80.28
CA PRO A 29 -17.08 -11.80 -80.13
C PRO A 29 -16.02 -12.39 -81.08
N THR A 30 -15.11 -13.19 -80.52
CA THR A 30 -14.05 -13.90 -81.26
C THR A 30 -14.46 -15.37 -81.45
N PRO A 31 -14.25 -15.97 -82.65
CA PRO A 31 -14.80 -17.27 -83.01
C PRO A 31 -14.26 -18.45 -82.18
N THR A 32 -15.16 -19.40 -81.98
CA THR A 32 -14.99 -20.69 -81.29
C THR A 32 -13.98 -21.60 -82.02
N PRO A 33 -12.90 -22.05 -81.35
CA PRO A 33 -12.06 -23.13 -81.86
C PRO A 33 -12.67 -24.51 -81.63
N LEU A 34 -12.43 -25.36 -82.63
CA LEU A 34 -12.82 -26.77 -82.81
C LEU A 34 -12.16 -27.69 -81.76
N PRO A 35 -12.80 -28.79 -81.32
CA PRO A 35 -12.29 -29.66 -80.26
C PRO A 35 -10.97 -30.30 -80.67
N THR A 36 -9.95 -30.11 -79.83
CA THR A 36 -8.67 -30.82 -79.92
C THR A 36 -8.68 -31.90 -78.86
N GLU A 37 -8.63 -33.17 -79.28
CA GLU A 37 -8.40 -34.31 -78.38
C GLU A 37 -7.06 -34.11 -77.67
N THR A 38 -7.15 -33.69 -76.41
CA THR A 38 -5.97 -33.43 -75.58
C THR A 38 -5.89 -34.54 -74.53
N ALA A 39 -4.72 -35.17 -74.48
CA ALA A 39 -4.41 -36.32 -73.65
C ALA A 39 -4.93 -36.20 -72.21
N THR A 40 -5.42 -37.31 -71.70
CA THR A 40 -5.85 -37.49 -70.31
C THR A 40 -4.75 -36.97 -69.37
N PRO A 41 -5.00 -35.90 -68.60
CA PRO A 41 -4.01 -35.40 -67.66
C PRO A 41 -3.77 -36.46 -66.60
N GLN A 42 -2.49 -36.78 -66.38
CA GLN A 42 -2.03 -37.45 -65.17
C GLN A 42 -2.61 -36.66 -63.97
N PRO A 43 -3.14 -37.33 -62.93
CA PRO A 43 -3.79 -36.66 -61.81
C PRO A 43 -2.84 -35.60 -61.24
N THR A 44 -3.22 -34.33 -61.43
CA THR A 44 -2.62 -33.22 -60.72
C THR A 44 -2.81 -33.51 -59.23
N PRO A 45 -1.74 -33.55 -58.41
CA PRO A 45 -1.89 -33.73 -56.98
C PRO A 45 -2.90 -32.70 -56.50
N THR A 46 -3.99 -33.17 -55.90
CA THR A 46 -4.98 -32.31 -55.27
C THR A 46 -4.21 -31.37 -54.35
N PRO A 47 -4.35 -30.03 -54.48
CA PRO A 47 -3.67 -29.11 -53.59
C PRO A 47 -4.02 -29.52 -52.17
N GLU A 48 -2.99 -29.93 -51.43
CA GLU A 48 -3.11 -30.26 -50.02
C GLU A 48 -3.80 -29.05 -49.35
N PRO A 49 -4.88 -29.26 -48.59
CA PRO A 49 -5.65 -28.17 -48.03
C PRO A 49 -4.69 -27.24 -47.29
N THR A 50 -4.53 -26.02 -47.81
CA THR A 50 -3.70 -25.00 -47.20
C THR A 50 -4.25 -24.81 -45.79
N SER A 51 -3.48 -25.24 -44.79
CA SER A 51 -3.91 -25.19 -43.41
C SER A 51 -4.31 -23.75 -43.11
N THR A 52 -5.60 -23.52 -42.86
CA THR A 52 -6.09 -22.24 -42.37
C THR A 52 -5.20 -21.86 -41.19
N PRO A 53 -4.49 -20.70 -41.23
CA PRO A 53 -3.62 -20.32 -40.14
C PRO A 53 -4.44 -20.35 -38.85
N ALA A 54 -3.95 -21.07 -37.86
CA ALA A 54 -4.60 -21.15 -36.56
C ALA A 54 -4.88 -19.71 -36.10
N PRO A 55 -6.09 -19.44 -35.55
CA PRO A 55 -6.42 -18.09 -35.09
C PRO A 55 -5.32 -17.61 -34.15
N THR A 56 -4.75 -16.44 -34.44
CA THR A 56 -3.77 -15.80 -33.56
C THR A 56 -4.41 -15.75 -32.17
N PRO A 57 -3.78 -16.35 -31.14
CA PRO A 57 -4.37 -16.36 -29.81
C PRO A 57 -4.62 -14.92 -29.38
N THR A 58 -5.87 -14.60 -29.05
CA THR A 58 -6.20 -13.33 -28.40
C THR A 58 -5.34 -13.24 -27.15
N PRO A 59 -4.56 -12.15 -26.97
CA PRO A 59 -3.68 -12.03 -25.80
C PRO A 59 -4.53 -12.22 -24.55
N THR A 60 -4.17 -13.23 -23.75
CA THR A 60 -4.84 -13.47 -22.48
C THR A 60 -4.54 -12.27 -21.59
N VAL A 61 -5.58 -11.52 -21.28
CA VAL A 61 -5.50 -10.34 -20.43
C VAL A 61 -5.07 -10.81 -19.04
N ASP A 62 -3.83 -10.51 -18.65
CA ASP A 62 -3.34 -10.79 -17.29
C ASP A 62 -4.26 -10.08 -16.29
N PRO A 63 -5.02 -10.81 -15.46
CA PRO A 63 -5.92 -10.18 -14.51
C PRO A 63 -5.13 -9.31 -13.51
N CYS A 64 -3.90 -9.68 -13.18
CA CYS A 64 -3.09 -9.07 -12.11
C CYS A 64 -2.11 -8.04 -12.66
N ALA A 65 -2.55 -7.27 -13.65
CA ALA A 65 -1.68 -6.34 -14.35
C ALA A 65 -0.98 -5.40 -13.37
N THR A 66 0.32 -5.20 -13.60
CA THR A 66 1.12 -4.20 -12.88
C THR A 66 0.80 -2.76 -13.32
N GLN A 67 -0.20 -2.57 -14.17
CA GLN A 67 -0.61 -1.28 -14.71
C GLN A 67 -1.81 -0.76 -13.93
N PRO A 68 -1.68 0.31 -13.13
CA PRO A 68 -2.77 0.80 -12.28
C PRO A 68 -3.97 1.33 -13.03
N GLU A 69 -3.82 1.63 -14.33
CA GLU A 69 -4.93 1.98 -15.22
C GLU A 69 -5.93 0.83 -15.38
N ARG A 70 -5.51 -0.40 -15.04
CA ARG A 70 -6.33 -1.62 -15.10
C ARG A 70 -6.92 -1.99 -13.74
N TRP A 71 -6.61 -1.25 -12.69
CA TRP A 71 -7.18 -1.47 -11.36
C TRP A 71 -8.48 -0.70 -11.20
N THR A 72 -9.40 -1.29 -10.45
CA THR A 72 -10.62 -0.60 -10.03
C THR A 72 -10.55 -0.31 -8.54
N PHE A 73 -11.08 0.86 -8.17
CA PHE A 73 -11.23 1.29 -6.79
C PHE A 73 -12.72 1.46 -6.52
N SER A 74 -13.25 0.67 -5.60
CA SER A 74 -14.67 0.73 -5.22
C SER A 74 -14.80 0.96 -3.73
N LEU A 75 -15.89 1.60 -3.31
CA LEU A 75 -16.16 1.74 -1.88
C LEU A 75 -16.34 0.35 -1.24
N PRO A 76 -15.83 0.14 -0.01
CA PRO A 76 -16.18 -1.04 0.75
C PRO A 76 -17.69 -1.05 1.00
N VAL A 77 -18.29 -2.24 1.03
CA VAL A 77 -19.72 -2.41 1.32
C VAL A 77 -19.84 -3.02 2.70
N ASP A 78 -20.55 -2.33 3.59
CA ASP A 78 -20.75 -2.82 4.95
C ASP A 78 -21.52 -4.16 4.92
N PRO A 79 -20.99 -5.22 5.55
CA PRO A 79 -21.55 -6.56 5.41
C PRO A 79 -22.93 -6.69 6.06
N ILE A 80 -23.31 -5.80 6.98
CA ILE A 80 -24.58 -5.84 7.72
C ILE A 80 -25.64 -5.02 6.97
N SER A 81 -25.37 -3.74 6.75
CA SER A 81 -26.32 -2.80 6.12
C SER A 81 -26.40 -2.95 4.60
N LYS A 82 -25.41 -3.59 3.99
CA LYS A 82 -25.22 -3.69 2.53
C LYS A 82 -25.11 -2.33 1.83
N GLN A 83 -24.86 -1.27 2.58
CA GLN A 83 -24.64 0.07 2.04
C GLN A 83 -23.15 0.29 1.79
N PRO A 84 -22.79 1.13 0.80
CA PRO A 84 -21.43 1.63 0.69
C PRO A 84 -21.00 2.27 2.01
N TYR A 85 -19.80 1.93 2.48
CA TYR A 85 -19.17 2.50 3.66
C TYR A 85 -18.21 3.61 3.18
N PRO A 86 -18.64 4.89 3.16
CA PRO A 86 -17.84 5.97 2.62
C PRO A 86 -16.66 6.26 3.57
N ASN A 87 -15.52 5.66 3.27
CA ASN A 87 -14.23 5.99 3.86
C ASN A 87 -13.29 6.45 2.73
N PHE A 88 -12.13 7.00 3.10
CA PHE A 88 -11.11 7.42 2.12
C PHE A 88 -10.35 6.24 1.49
N TRP A 89 -10.58 5.02 2.01
CA TRP A 89 -9.81 3.82 1.73
C TRP A 89 -10.66 2.80 0.98
N MET A 90 -10.47 2.73 -0.33
CA MET A 90 -11.28 1.92 -1.23
C MET A 90 -10.74 0.49 -1.37
N ASN A 91 -11.60 -0.43 -1.74
CA ASN A 91 -11.19 -1.77 -2.16
C ASN A 91 -10.47 -1.68 -3.51
N LEU A 92 -9.27 -2.27 -3.58
CA LEU A 92 -8.50 -2.38 -4.82
C LEU A 92 -8.79 -3.73 -5.49
N SER A 93 -9.17 -3.70 -6.77
CA SER A 93 -9.45 -4.90 -7.55
C SER A 93 -8.67 -4.91 -8.88
N PRO A 94 -8.19 -6.09 -9.32
CA PRO A 94 -8.34 -7.38 -8.66
C PRO A 94 -7.41 -7.53 -7.45
N ALA A 95 -7.82 -8.36 -6.48
CA ALA A 95 -7.07 -8.56 -5.23
C ALA A 95 -5.60 -8.94 -5.45
N CYS A 96 -5.29 -9.64 -6.55
CA CYS A 96 -3.92 -9.99 -6.89
C CYS A 96 -3.02 -8.79 -7.25
N ALA A 97 -3.56 -7.59 -7.50
CA ALA A 97 -2.77 -6.35 -7.59
C ALA A 97 -2.00 -6.05 -6.29
N LEU A 98 -2.49 -6.57 -5.16
CA LEU A 98 -1.89 -6.43 -3.84
C LEU A 98 -0.86 -7.51 -3.55
N LYS A 99 -0.69 -8.54 -4.40
CA LYS A 99 0.24 -9.62 -4.11
C LYS A 99 1.68 -9.11 -3.95
N ASN A 100 2.06 -8.11 -4.75
CA ASN A 100 3.41 -7.52 -4.65
C ASN A 100 3.56 -6.54 -3.47
N LEU A 101 2.49 -6.27 -2.72
CA LEU A 101 2.54 -5.52 -1.47
C LEU A 101 3.03 -6.39 -0.31
N GLU A 102 2.79 -7.71 -0.36
CA GLU A 102 3.11 -8.63 0.72
C GLU A 102 4.58 -8.62 1.15
N PRO A 103 5.58 -8.59 0.23
CA PRO A 103 6.98 -8.45 0.63
C PRO A 103 7.25 -7.16 1.43
N TRP A 104 6.53 -6.08 1.14
CA TRP A 104 6.69 -4.82 1.89
C TRP A 104 6.02 -4.86 3.27
N ILE A 105 4.93 -5.61 3.39
CA ILE A 105 4.31 -5.88 4.69
C ILE A 105 5.26 -6.73 5.54
N ALA A 106 5.83 -7.79 4.97
CA ALA A 106 6.84 -8.60 5.62
C ALA A 106 8.07 -7.75 6.03
N PHE A 107 8.51 -6.85 5.16
CA PHE A 107 9.63 -5.94 5.44
C PHE A 107 9.37 -5.05 6.66
N SER A 108 8.20 -4.41 6.74
CA SER A 108 7.81 -3.61 7.90
C SER A 108 7.75 -4.46 9.18
N MET A 109 7.18 -5.67 9.10
CA MET A 109 7.10 -6.58 10.23
C MET A 109 8.48 -7.04 10.70
N MET A 110 9.38 -7.38 9.78
CA MET A 110 10.77 -7.75 10.08
C MET A 110 11.49 -6.62 10.79
N ILE A 111 11.41 -5.39 10.25
CA ILE A 111 12.03 -4.24 10.90
C ILE A 111 11.52 -4.10 12.32
N GLN A 112 10.20 -4.18 12.54
CA GLN A 112 9.55 -4.06 13.84
C GLN A 112 9.78 -5.26 14.79
N ASN A 113 10.40 -6.33 14.29
CA ASN A 113 10.72 -7.57 14.98
C ASN A 113 12.25 -7.78 15.05
N GLY A 114 13.00 -6.69 15.17
CA GLY A 114 14.43 -6.71 15.50
C GLY A 114 15.38 -6.99 14.33
N TYR A 115 14.89 -6.98 13.09
CA TYR A 115 15.74 -7.03 11.90
C TYR A 115 16.15 -5.62 11.51
N SER A 116 17.38 -5.46 11.00
CA SER A 116 17.77 -4.21 10.36
C SER A 116 17.08 -4.06 9.01
N ILE A 117 17.06 -2.85 8.47
CA ILE A 117 16.52 -2.59 7.13
C ILE A 117 17.26 -3.42 6.08
N GLN A 118 18.59 -3.53 6.21
CA GLN A 118 19.41 -4.31 5.29
C GLN A 118 19.09 -5.81 5.35
N GLU A 119 19.00 -6.39 6.56
CA GLU A 119 18.67 -7.81 6.75
C GLU A 119 17.28 -8.12 6.16
N ALA A 120 16.29 -7.27 6.42
CA ALA A 120 14.94 -7.42 5.89
C ALA A 120 14.92 -7.33 4.36
N ALA A 121 15.62 -6.34 3.77
CA ALA A 121 15.68 -6.16 2.33
C ALA A 121 16.31 -7.36 1.61
N GLN A 122 17.41 -7.89 2.14
CA GLN A 122 18.10 -9.06 1.59
C GLN A 122 17.23 -10.32 1.68
N THR A 123 16.64 -10.55 2.86
CA THR A 123 15.79 -11.74 3.10
C THR A 123 14.59 -11.79 2.17
N LEU A 124 14.03 -10.64 1.82
CA LEU A 124 12.81 -10.52 1.02
C LEU A 124 13.09 -10.25 -0.46
N GLY A 125 14.36 -10.22 -0.89
CA GLY A 125 14.75 -9.93 -2.28
C GLY A 125 14.36 -8.51 -2.73
N LEU A 126 14.32 -7.55 -1.80
CA LEU A 126 13.97 -6.14 -2.07
C LEU A 126 15.20 -5.25 -2.31
N GLU A 127 16.40 -5.80 -2.22
CA GLU A 127 17.68 -5.07 -2.29
C GLU A 127 17.91 -4.28 -3.59
N ASP A 128 17.31 -4.71 -4.70
CA ASP A 128 17.37 -4.01 -5.98
C ASP A 128 16.22 -3.04 -6.20
N ASN A 129 15.34 -2.88 -5.19
CA ASN A 129 14.33 -1.85 -5.24
C ASN A 129 14.99 -0.46 -5.26
N PRO A 130 14.65 0.44 -6.22
CA PRO A 130 15.27 1.75 -6.33
C PRO A 130 15.21 2.61 -5.05
N TYR A 131 14.23 2.37 -4.18
CA TYR A 131 14.10 3.09 -2.91
C TYR A 131 15.09 2.63 -1.84
N LEU A 132 15.56 1.38 -1.93
CA LEU A 132 16.57 0.84 -1.02
C LEU A 132 17.99 1.02 -1.56
N ALA A 133 18.16 1.39 -2.84
CA ALA A 133 19.46 1.61 -3.45
C ALA A 133 20.37 2.60 -2.68
N PRO A 134 19.88 3.74 -2.15
CA PRO A 134 20.71 4.64 -1.34
C PRO A 134 21.33 3.98 -0.09
N LEU A 135 20.69 2.95 0.47
CA LEU A 135 21.22 2.23 1.63
C LEU A 135 22.54 1.53 1.31
N LYS A 136 22.64 0.92 0.12
CA LYS A 136 23.87 0.25 -0.34
C LYS A 136 25.04 1.23 -0.47
N GLU A 137 24.73 2.52 -0.66
CA GLU A 137 25.71 3.60 -0.80
C GLU A 137 25.97 4.37 0.50
N GLY A 138 25.35 3.97 1.62
CA GLY A 138 25.45 4.70 2.90
C GLY A 138 24.82 6.10 2.85
N LYS A 139 23.92 6.35 1.90
CA LYS A 139 23.22 7.64 1.75
C LYS A 139 21.89 7.62 2.50
N PRO A 140 21.43 8.78 3.03
CA PRO A 140 20.11 8.89 3.62
C PRO A 140 19.03 8.43 2.63
N GLN A 141 18.04 7.69 3.14
CA GLN A 141 16.88 7.33 2.33
C GLN A 141 15.99 8.54 2.12
N LYS A 142 15.34 8.59 0.95
CA LYS A 142 14.21 9.48 0.74
C LYS A 142 13.02 8.98 1.55
N TYR A 143 12.40 9.86 2.30
CA TYR A 143 11.23 9.54 3.09
C TYR A 143 10.06 10.48 2.79
N VAL A 144 8.85 9.94 2.85
CA VAL A 144 7.62 10.72 2.76
C VAL A 144 7.42 11.43 4.10
N MET A 145 7.47 12.76 4.07
CA MET A 145 7.25 13.56 5.28
C MET A 145 5.76 13.72 5.57
N ASN A 146 4.97 13.89 4.52
CA ASN A 146 3.52 13.97 4.56
C ASN A 146 2.92 13.54 3.22
N PHE A 147 1.66 13.13 3.24
CA PHE A 147 0.90 12.93 2.01
C PHE A 147 -0.55 13.38 2.15
N TYR A 148 -1.16 13.67 1.01
CA TYR A 148 -2.51 14.14 0.92
C TYR A 148 -3.30 13.34 -0.11
N ILE A 149 -4.45 12.87 0.33
CA ILE A 149 -5.47 12.24 -0.51
C ILE A 149 -6.39 13.38 -0.96
N LYS A 150 -6.39 13.67 -2.27
CA LYS A 150 -7.25 14.71 -2.83
C LYS A 150 -8.71 14.28 -2.77
N LYS A 151 -9.61 15.27 -2.69
CA LYS A 151 -11.05 15.05 -2.85
C LYS A 151 -11.32 14.23 -4.11
N GLN A 152 -12.14 13.19 -3.98
CA GLN A 152 -12.45 12.28 -5.08
C GLN A 152 -13.94 11.92 -5.10
N LYS A 153 -14.48 11.69 -6.30
CA LYS A 153 -15.84 11.18 -6.50
C LYS A 153 -15.78 9.70 -6.87
N VAL A 154 -16.51 8.86 -6.15
CA VAL A 154 -16.57 7.39 -6.33
C VAL A 154 -18.01 6.95 -6.13
N ASP A 155 -18.62 6.33 -7.14
CA ASP A 155 -19.99 5.78 -7.08
C ASP A 155 -21.03 6.75 -6.45
N ASP A 156 -20.99 8.01 -6.89
CA ASP A 156 -21.80 9.13 -6.39
C ASP A 156 -21.47 9.69 -4.99
N PHE A 157 -20.52 9.10 -4.28
CA PHE A 157 -20.01 9.65 -3.03
C PHE A 157 -18.89 10.65 -3.30
N ASN A 158 -18.94 11.80 -2.61
CA ASN A 158 -17.84 12.75 -2.55
C ASN A 158 -17.00 12.43 -1.32
N LEU A 159 -15.87 11.76 -1.52
CA LEU A 159 -14.90 11.52 -0.46
C LEU A 159 -14.14 12.83 -0.19
N PRO A 160 -14.01 13.26 1.08
CA PRO A 160 -13.30 14.49 1.40
C PRO A 160 -11.81 14.41 1.01
N GLU A 161 -11.11 15.52 1.14
CA GLU A 161 -9.65 15.46 1.20
C GLU A 161 -9.17 14.97 2.56
N ARG A 162 -8.00 14.34 2.61
CA ARG A 162 -7.38 13.91 3.87
C ARG A 162 -5.89 14.18 3.84
N TYR A 163 -5.36 14.68 4.96
CA TYR A 163 -3.96 15.03 5.12
C TYR A 163 -3.32 14.19 6.22
N TYR A 164 -2.19 13.58 5.90
CA TYR A 164 -1.37 12.81 6.82
C TYR A 164 -0.01 13.49 6.94
N TRP A 165 0.29 14.01 8.12
CA TRP A 165 1.55 14.69 8.38
C TRP A 165 2.44 13.90 9.33
N TRP A 166 3.74 14.03 9.12
CA TRP A 166 4.78 13.53 10.02
C TRP A 166 4.72 12.01 10.20
N LEU A 167 5.14 11.28 9.17
CA LEU A 167 5.33 9.83 9.21
C LEU A 167 6.71 9.51 9.82
N PRO A 168 6.79 9.16 11.11
CA PRO A 168 8.03 9.32 11.88
C PRO A 168 9.02 8.15 11.73
N TYR A 169 8.64 7.05 11.08
CA TYR A 169 9.39 5.79 11.07
C TYR A 169 10.28 5.55 9.85
N MET A 170 10.49 6.56 8.99
CA MET A 170 11.33 6.43 7.80
C MET A 170 12.68 7.15 7.92
N TYR A 171 12.98 7.77 9.06
CA TYR A 171 14.23 8.51 9.28
C TYR A 171 15.36 7.63 9.86
N HIS A 172 15.22 6.31 9.80
CA HIS A 172 16.11 5.43 10.52
C HIS A 172 17.31 4.98 9.69
N PRO A 173 18.52 4.90 10.28
CA PRO A 173 19.69 4.30 9.63
C PRO A 173 19.44 2.85 9.16
N ALA A 174 20.19 2.44 8.13
CA ALA A 174 20.06 1.14 7.46
C ALA A 174 20.24 -0.07 8.41
N ASP A 175 21.13 0.12 9.36
CA ASP A 175 21.59 -0.82 10.38
C ASP A 175 20.73 -0.79 11.64
N MET A 176 19.84 0.20 11.77
CA MET A 176 18.98 0.32 12.93
C MET A 176 17.99 -0.85 13.02
N ARG A 177 17.90 -1.45 14.20
CA ARG A 177 16.96 -2.53 14.53
C ARG A 177 15.85 -1.99 15.43
N ASN A 178 14.62 -2.42 15.17
CA ASN A 178 13.44 -2.01 15.93
C ASN A 178 12.79 -3.22 16.59
N TYR A 179 12.64 -3.20 17.91
CA TYR A 179 11.92 -4.24 18.63
C TYR A 179 10.64 -3.64 19.16
N LEU A 180 9.52 -3.98 18.55
CA LEU A 180 8.20 -3.74 19.11
C LEU A 180 7.77 -5.03 19.81
N PHE A 181 7.30 -4.92 21.04
CA PHE A 181 6.91 -6.08 21.81
C PHE A 181 5.91 -5.72 22.90
N ASP A 182 5.10 -6.71 23.26
CA ASP A 182 4.34 -6.71 24.50
C ASP A 182 5.31 -7.00 25.67
N PRO A 183 5.40 -6.13 26.69
CA PRO A 183 6.32 -6.27 27.82
C PRO A 183 5.97 -7.43 28.76
N ASP A 184 4.75 -7.94 28.72
CA ASP A 184 4.31 -9.07 29.54
C ASP A 184 4.63 -10.40 28.84
N THR A 185 4.58 -10.44 27.50
CA THR A 185 4.85 -11.67 26.73
C THR A 185 6.23 -11.72 26.07
N ASP A 186 6.96 -10.60 26.04
CA ASP A 186 8.23 -10.39 25.31
C ASP A 186 8.13 -10.71 23.81
N ARG A 187 6.94 -10.56 23.21
CA ARG A 187 6.68 -10.94 21.81
C ARG A 187 6.12 -9.79 21.00
N TYR A 188 6.47 -9.77 19.72
CA TYR A 188 5.76 -8.98 18.72
C TYR A 188 4.44 -9.67 18.39
N GLU A 189 3.31 -9.11 18.81
CA GLU A 189 1.99 -9.73 18.65
C GLU A 189 1.08 -8.98 17.67
N ALA A 190 1.65 -8.07 16.87
CA ALA A 190 0.84 -7.27 15.97
C ALA A 190 0.28 -8.13 14.82
N ARG A 191 -0.99 -7.89 14.52
CA ARG A 191 -1.74 -8.49 13.42
C ARG A 191 -2.11 -7.42 12.42
N LEU A 192 -1.69 -7.61 11.18
CA LEU A 192 -1.87 -6.63 10.12
C LEU A 192 -2.96 -7.11 9.17
N VAL A 193 -3.84 -6.20 8.73
CA VAL A 193 -4.88 -6.48 7.74
C VAL A 193 -5.00 -5.30 6.78
N LEU A 194 -5.32 -5.56 5.52
CA LEU A 194 -5.53 -4.47 4.56
C LEU A 194 -6.76 -3.66 5.00
N TRP A 195 -6.60 -2.34 5.07
CA TRP A 195 -7.70 -1.42 5.34
C TRP A 195 -8.33 -0.89 4.06
N GLY A 196 -7.50 -0.66 3.05
CA GLY A 196 -7.93 -0.23 1.72
C GLY A 196 -6.86 0.62 1.05
N CYS A 197 -7.16 1.16 -0.11
CA CYS A 197 -6.23 1.94 -0.92
C CYS A 197 -6.87 3.24 -1.42
N ALA A 198 -6.04 4.25 -1.58
CA ALA A 198 -6.38 5.52 -2.20
C ALA A 198 -5.61 5.68 -3.52
N ARG A 199 -6.18 6.38 -4.48
CA ARG A 199 -5.54 6.67 -5.77
C ARG A 199 -5.10 8.12 -5.86
N ASN A 200 -4.13 8.41 -6.74
CA ASN A 200 -3.64 9.77 -7.03
C ASN A 200 -3.23 10.55 -5.77
N VAL A 201 -2.55 9.85 -4.85
CA VAL A 201 -2.09 10.41 -3.59
C VAL A 201 -0.85 11.23 -3.85
N THR A 202 -0.84 12.48 -3.42
CA THR A 202 0.34 13.31 -3.58
C THR A 202 1.08 13.40 -2.26
N ALA A 203 2.40 13.26 -2.30
CA ALA A 203 3.27 13.21 -1.14
C ALA A 203 4.39 14.24 -1.27
N GLU A 204 4.84 14.76 -0.13
CA GLU A 204 6.06 15.55 -0.02
C GLU A 204 7.18 14.63 0.45
N VAL A 205 8.23 14.52 -0.37
CA VAL A 205 9.36 13.62 -0.13
C VAL A 205 10.55 14.45 0.33
N ALA A 206 11.10 14.13 1.49
CA ALA A 206 12.36 14.66 1.98
C ALA A 206 13.50 13.67 1.65
N ASP A 207 14.69 14.19 1.40
CA ASP A 207 15.92 13.37 1.23
C ASP A 207 16.86 13.48 2.43
N GLY A 208 16.42 14.15 3.51
CA GLY A 208 17.19 14.36 4.73
C GLY A 208 18.33 15.39 4.63
N VAL A 209 18.57 15.97 3.44
CA VAL A 209 19.68 16.91 3.18
C VAL A 209 19.16 18.24 2.65
N SER A 210 18.17 18.20 1.76
CA SER A 210 17.59 19.36 1.11
C SER A 210 16.41 19.93 1.93
N PRO A 211 16.29 21.27 2.03
CA PRO A 211 15.09 21.91 2.54
C PRO A 211 13.92 21.83 1.55
N GLU A 212 14.18 21.51 0.29
CA GLU A 212 13.13 21.33 -0.72
C GLU A 212 12.43 19.99 -0.52
N LEU A 213 11.10 20.04 -0.52
CA LEU A 213 10.23 18.88 -0.39
C LEU A 213 9.52 18.63 -1.72
N PRO A 214 10.19 17.96 -2.69
CA PRO A 214 9.58 17.66 -3.97
C PRO A 214 8.25 16.92 -3.78
N LYS A 215 7.25 17.36 -4.53
CA LYS A 215 5.93 16.72 -4.57
C LYS A 215 5.95 15.57 -5.57
N VAL A 216 5.61 14.38 -5.10
CA VAL A 216 5.48 13.16 -5.91
C VAL A 216 4.02 12.73 -5.88
N THR A 217 3.48 12.31 -7.02
CA THR A 217 2.14 11.70 -7.07
C THR A 217 2.28 10.20 -7.21
N PHE A 218 1.82 9.47 -6.20
CA PHE A 218 1.66 8.03 -6.23
C PHE A 218 0.33 7.67 -6.86
N GLN A 219 0.34 6.73 -7.80
CA GLN A 219 -0.87 6.26 -8.47
C GLN A 219 -1.81 5.56 -7.48
N ALA A 220 -1.24 4.81 -6.53
CA ALA A 220 -1.95 4.20 -5.41
C ALA A 220 -1.14 4.29 -4.12
N VAL A 221 -1.83 4.47 -2.99
CA VAL A 221 -1.29 4.25 -1.64
C VAL A 221 -2.26 3.34 -0.91
N CYS A 222 -1.78 2.22 -0.42
CA CYS A 222 -2.57 1.30 0.40
C CYS A 222 -2.24 1.49 1.87
N ALA A 223 -3.26 1.40 2.70
CA ALA A 223 -3.16 1.44 4.13
C ALA A 223 -3.42 0.05 4.70
N VAL A 224 -2.53 -0.40 5.57
CA VAL A 224 -2.63 -1.66 6.30
C VAL A 224 -2.82 -1.30 7.76
N ARG A 225 -3.92 -1.75 8.33
CA ARG A 225 -4.19 -1.52 9.75
C ARG A 225 -3.42 -2.56 10.56
N LYS A 226 -2.73 -2.08 11.58
CA LYS A 226 -1.92 -2.87 12.49
C LYS A 226 -2.62 -2.91 13.85
N TYR A 227 -3.17 -4.05 14.21
CA TYR A 227 -3.80 -4.35 15.49
C TYR A 227 -2.77 -4.94 16.44
N TYR A 228 -2.81 -4.58 17.72
CA TYR A 228 -1.95 -5.20 18.72
C TYR A 228 -2.67 -5.30 20.06
N PRO A 229 -2.65 -6.49 20.69
CA PRO A 229 -3.05 -6.64 22.06
C PRO A 229 -2.00 -5.99 22.96
N GLY A 230 -2.46 -5.44 24.08
CA GLY A 230 -1.62 -4.94 25.14
C GLY A 230 -0.98 -3.57 24.90
N VAL A 231 -0.26 -3.14 25.93
CA VAL A 231 0.58 -1.94 25.89
C VAL A 231 1.86 -2.28 25.16
N GLN A 232 2.09 -1.69 24.00
CA GLN A 232 3.32 -1.95 23.25
C GLN A 232 4.47 -1.11 23.81
N SER A 233 5.57 -1.81 24.10
CA SER A 233 6.88 -1.20 24.34
C SER A 233 7.72 -1.28 23.06
N TYR A 234 8.65 -0.34 22.94
CA TYR A 234 9.52 -0.24 21.78
C TYR A 234 10.96 -0.05 22.23
N TRP A 235 11.86 -0.72 21.55
CA TRP A 235 13.30 -0.55 21.67
C TRP A 235 13.91 -0.35 20.28
N TRP A 236 14.97 0.45 20.20
CA TRP A 236 15.76 0.57 19.00
C TRP A 236 17.25 0.42 19.30
N GLU A 237 17.94 -0.24 18.39
CA GLU A 237 19.38 -0.43 18.43
C GLU A 237 19.99 0.22 17.20
N MET A 238 21.00 1.07 17.41
CA MET A 238 21.85 1.64 16.36
C MET A 238 23.30 1.32 16.71
N ASP A 239 24.06 0.87 15.72
CA ASP A 239 25.50 0.68 15.86
C ASP A 239 26.19 2.01 15.56
N PHE A 240 26.72 2.69 16.59
CA PHE A 240 27.54 3.87 16.36
C PHE A 240 29.00 3.46 16.06
N PRO A 241 29.72 4.19 15.18
CA PRO A 241 31.11 3.89 14.81
C PRO A 241 32.10 3.77 15.98
N GLU A 242 31.77 4.30 17.16
CA GLU A 242 32.60 4.30 18.37
C GLU A 242 32.34 3.09 19.28
N GLY A 243 31.56 2.11 18.85
CA GLY A 243 31.28 0.89 19.63
C GLY A 243 30.28 1.10 20.78
N THR A 244 29.58 2.23 20.80
CA THR A 244 28.41 2.45 21.66
C THR A 244 27.18 1.94 20.92
N ALA A 245 26.54 0.89 21.44
CA ALA A 245 25.30 0.36 20.90
C ALA A 245 24.13 0.67 21.84
N GLY A 246 23.00 1.10 21.26
CA GLY A 246 21.68 1.05 21.89
C GLY A 246 21.23 2.31 22.64
N GLY A 247 20.06 2.83 22.24
CA GLY A 247 19.28 3.79 23.03
C GLY A 247 17.97 3.17 23.48
N LEU A 248 17.76 2.99 24.79
CA LEU A 248 16.43 2.65 25.30
C LEU A 248 15.53 3.88 25.16
N THR A 249 14.47 3.78 24.37
CA THR A 249 13.37 4.75 24.42
C THR A 249 12.07 4.00 24.66
N ARG A 250 11.63 3.91 25.92
CA ARG A 250 10.29 3.44 26.23
C ARG A 250 9.28 4.47 25.74
N LYS A 251 8.77 4.29 24.52
CA LYS A 251 7.55 4.95 24.06
C LYS A 251 6.41 3.94 24.22
N PHE A 252 5.40 4.34 24.99
CA PHE A 252 4.08 3.76 24.82
C PHE A 252 3.71 3.97 23.36
N ILE A 253 3.34 2.91 22.64
CA ILE A 253 2.60 3.10 21.39
C ILE A 253 1.12 3.04 21.78
N PRO A 254 0.39 4.12 21.54
CA PRO A 254 0.80 5.34 20.84
C PRO A 254 1.49 6.34 21.78
N GLY A 255 2.44 7.12 21.24
CA GLY A 255 3.23 8.06 22.06
C GLY A 255 2.34 9.10 22.76
N LYS A 256 2.81 9.69 23.89
CA LYS A 256 2.07 10.72 24.65
C LYS A 256 1.42 11.80 23.77
N ARG A 257 2.07 12.16 22.66
CA ARG A 257 1.61 13.17 21.69
C ARG A 257 0.25 12.80 21.06
N ALA A 258 -0.02 11.52 20.82
CA ALA A 258 -1.30 11.05 20.27
C ALA A 258 -2.50 11.36 21.18
N PHE A 259 -2.25 11.61 22.47
CA PHE A 259 -3.29 11.89 23.47
C PHE A 259 -3.38 13.37 23.88
N GLU A 260 -2.53 14.26 23.33
CA GLU A 260 -2.56 15.67 23.71
C GLU A 260 -3.83 16.37 23.17
N PRO A 261 -4.54 17.16 24.00
CA PRO A 261 -5.82 17.77 23.63
C PRO A 261 -5.83 18.58 22.34
N LYS A 262 -4.70 19.23 21.99
CA LYS A 262 -4.57 20.04 20.78
C LYS A 262 -4.62 19.22 19.48
N TYR A 263 -4.36 17.92 19.54
CA TYR A 263 -4.45 17.03 18.38
C TYR A 263 -5.83 16.37 18.22
N LYS A 264 -6.75 16.57 19.17
CA LYS A 264 -8.16 16.15 19.05
C LYS A 264 -8.90 16.86 17.88
N GLN A 265 -8.37 17.97 17.38
CA GLN A 265 -9.07 18.86 16.43
C GLN A 265 -8.91 18.50 14.94
N TYR A 266 -7.95 17.66 14.55
CA TYR A 266 -7.69 17.37 13.13
C TYR A 266 -8.49 16.19 12.54
N GLY A 267 -9.51 15.73 13.29
CA GLY A 267 -10.46 14.74 12.84
C GLY A 267 -11.45 14.41 13.95
N GLU A 268 -12.51 15.20 14.09
CA GLU A 268 -13.63 14.94 15.01
C GLU A 268 -14.46 13.68 14.65
N GLY A 269 -13.89 12.77 13.87
CA GLY A 269 -14.49 11.49 13.53
C GLY A 269 -13.55 10.36 13.88
N VAL A 270 -13.99 9.55 14.85
CA VAL A 270 -13.79 8.09 14.90
C VAL A 270 -12.56 7.61 15.72
N HIS A 271 -12.77 7.58 17.06
CA HIS A 271 -12.10 6.77 18.12
C HIS A 271 -10.83 7.35 18.81
N GLY A 272 -10.92 8.11 19.90
CA GLY A 272 -11.28 7.56 21.21
C GLY A 272 -10.12 6.89 21.97
N ALA A 273 -8.93 6.75 21.38
CA ALA A 273 -7.82 6.07 22.03
C ALA A 273 -7.39 6.78 23.34
N LYS A 274 -7.13 6.02 24.41
CA LYS A 274 -6.62 6.50 25.70
C LYS A 274 -5.34 5.74 26.09
N PRO A 275 -4.40 6.31 26.86
CA PRO A 275 -3.12 5.68 27.19
C PRO A 275 -3.20 4.34 27.95
N ASP A 276 -4.33 4.05 28.58
CA ASP A 276 -4.57 2.92 29.47
C ASP A 276 -5.43 1.82 28.84
N GLN A 277 -5.72 1.92 27.53
CA GLN A 277 -6.50 0.89 26.85
C GLN A 277 -5.69 -0.40 26.66
N PRO A 278 -6.35 -1.57 26.76
CA PRO A 278 -5.72 -2.87 26.65
C PRO A 278 -5.36 -3.27 25.22
N ALA A 279 -5.84 -2.56 24.18
CA ALA A 279 -5.53 -2.88 22.80
C ALA A 279 -5.70 -1.66 21.91
N TYR A 280 -4.99 -1.63 20.79
CA TYR A 280 -5.06 -0.53 19.83
C TYR A 280 -4.90 -1.00 18.39
N ALA A 281 -5.20 -0.09 17.47
CA ALA A 281 -4.86 -0.21 16.07
C ALA A 281 -4.28 1.09 15.52
N GLY A 282 -3.20 0.98 14.74
CA GLY A 282 -2.59 2.07 13.97
C GLY A 282 -2.55 1.75 12.47
N MET A 283 -1.93 2.61 11.66
CA MET A 283 -1.91 2.46 10.21
C MET A 283 -0.48 2.46 9.65
N LEU A 284 -0.17 1.48 8.82
CA LEU A 284 1.01 1.45 7.95
C LEU A 284 0.60 1.85 6.53
N TYR A 285 1.44 2.60 5.83
CA TYR A 285 1.17 3.05 4.47
C TYR A 285 2.20 2.54 3.49
N TYR A 286 1.72 2.19 2.30
CA TYR A 286 2.54 1.67 1.22
C TYR A 286 2.16 2.33 -0.10
N ALA A 287 3.12 2.97 -0.75
CA ALA A 287 2.93 3.59 -2.05
C ALA A 287 3.26 2.63 -3.19
N TYR A 288 2.44 2.64 -4.22
CA TYR A 288 2.77 2.03 -5.50
C TYR A 288 3.68 2.95 -6.30
N ILE A 289 4.78 2.39 -6.80
CA ILE A 289 5.88 3.15 -7.43
C ILE A 289 6.11 2.77 -8.90
N GLY A 290 5.30 1.87 -9.46
CA GLY A 290 5.40 1.41 -10.85
C GLY A 290 5.93 -0.02 -10.98
N ASN A 291 5.69 -0.64 -12.13
CA ASN A 291 6.21 -1.97 -12.51
C ASN A 291 5.97 -3.10 -11.49
N GLY A 292 4.82 -3.06 -10.80
CA GLY A 292 4.46 -4.04 -9.79
C GLY A 292 5.17 -3.82 -8.46
N GLN A 293 5.94 -2.74 -8.30
CA GLN A 293 6.68 -2.46 -7.09
C GLN A 293 5.89 -1.56 -6.14
N TRP A 294 6.00 -1.87 -4.86
CA TRP A 294 5.49 -1.08 -3.75
C TRP A 294 6.65 -0.51 -2.94
N TYR A 295 6.33 0.37 -2.01
CA TYR A 295 7.28 0.98 -1.08
C TYR A 295 6.59 1.30 0.23
N TYR A 296 7.16 0.89 1.36
CA TYR A 296 6.70 1.35 2.67
C TYR A 296 6.99 2.85 2.81
N ILE A 297 5.96 3.66 3.04
CA ILE A 297 6.08 5.12 3.16
C ILE A 297 5.89 5.64 4.58
N GLY A 298 5.72 4.75 5.56
CA GLY A 298 5.66 5.11 6.98
C GLY A 298 4.41 4.63 7.69
N GLU A 299 4.32 5.01 8.97
CA GLU A 299 3.27 4.61 9.90
C GLU A 299 2.63 5.86 10.50
N ASP A 300 1.31 5.88 10.61
CA ASP A 300 0.56 6.84 11.41
C ASP A 300 0.03 6.18 12.67
N ASN A 301 0.53 6.68 13.80
CA ASN A 301 0.09 6.30 15.15
C ASN A 301 -0.52 7.50 15.88
N ALA A 302 -0.98 8.52 15.15
CA ALA A 302 -1.51 9.76 15.67
C ALA A 302 -2.91 10.12 15.13
N PHE A 303 -3.20 10.00 13.83
CA PHE A 303 -4.50 10.43 13.26
C PHE A 303 -5.51 9.30 13.15
N ASP A 304 -5.11 8.15 12.65
CA ASP A 304 -5.98 6.97 12.48
C ASP A 304 -5.84 5.95 13.61
N LEU A 305 -5.39 6.42 14.78
CA LEU A 305 -5.22 5.58 15.95
C LEU A 305 -6.56 5.26 16.60
N VAL A 306 -6.85 3.98 16.75
CA VAL A 306 -8.04 3.47 17.44
C VAL A 306 -7.58 2.74 18.70
N GLY A 307 -8.26 2.95 19.82
CA GLY A 307 -8.05 2.14 21.02
C GLY A 307 -9.34 1.43 21.41
N PHE A 308 -9.19 0.25 22.01
CA PHE A 308 -10.27 -0.68 22.31
C PHE A 308 -10.34 -0.91 23.83
N ASP A 309 -11.54 -1.11 24.36
CA ASP A 309 -11.74 -1.32 25.79
C ASP A 309 -11.42 -2.75 26.23
N SER A 310 -11.22 -3.67 25.27
CA SER A 310 -10.81 -5.06 25.49
C SER A 310 -10.08 -5.63 24.26
N VAL A 311 -9.34 -6.72 24.46
CA VAL A 311 -8.72 -7.48 23.35
C VAL A 311 -9.81 -8.11 22.48
N GLU A 312 -10.90 -8.58 23.07
CA GLU A 312 -12.03 -9.18 22.36
C GLU A 312 -12.71 -8.18 21.41
N GLU A 313 -12.85 -6.92 21.82
CA GLU A 313 -13.37 -5.86 20.96
C GLU A 313 -12.44 -5.56 19.78
N MET A 314 -11.13 -5.53 20.04
CA MET A 314 -10.10 -5.39 19.00
C MET A 314 -10.19 -6.53 17.98
N GLU A 315 -10.29 -7.78 18.44
CA GLU A 315 -10.42 -8.95 17.57
C GLU A 315 -11.70 -8.90 16.72
N ALA A 316 -12.81 -8.49 17.32
CA ALA A 316 -14.05 -8.28 16.57
C ALA A 316 -13.90 -7.18 15.50
N ALA A 317 -13.13 -6.12 15.78
CA ALA A 317 -12.83 -5.08 14.81
C ALA A 317 -11.91 -5.56 13.68
N LEU A 318 -10.91 -6.38 13.99
CA LEU A 318 -10.05 -7.03 12.99
C LEU A 318 -10.89 -7.93 12.07
N GLN A 319 -11.78 -8.75 12.63
CA GLN A 319 -12.65 -9.63 11.85
C GLN A 319 -13.57 -8.84 10.91
N ARG A 320 -14.17 -7.74 11.38
CA ARG A 320 -14.96 -6.85 10.53
C ARG A 320 -14.15 -6.27 9.37
N ASN A 321 -12.87 -5.95 9.58
CA ASN A 321 -12.01 -5.45 8.51
C ASN A 321 -11.77 -6.50 7.42
N LEU A 322 -11.56 -7.77 7.79
CA LEU A 322 -11.41 -8.85 6.83
C LEU A 322 -12.66 -9.04 5.97
N GLU A 323 -13.85 -8.83 6.55
CA GLU A 323 -15.12 -8.89 5.83
C GLU A 323 -15.34 -7.72 4.87
N LEU A 324 -14.82 -6.52 5.22
CA LEU A 324 -14.95 -5.30 4.40
C LEU A 324 -14.05 -5.30 3.17
N VAL A 325 -12.93 -6.02 3.21
CA VAL A 325 -11.89 -6.01 2.17
C VAL A 325 -11.74 -7.41 1.58
N PRO A 326 -12.47 -7.74 0.50
CA PRO A 326 -12.43 -9.07 -0.11
C PRO A 326 -11.01 -9.48 -0.52
N GLY A 327 -10.61 -10.68 -0.13
CA GLY A 327 -9.27 -11.21 -0.42
C GLY A 327 -8.16 -10.68 0.50
N SER A 328 -8.50 -9.85 1.49
CA SER A 328 -7.59 -9.52 2.59
C SER A 328 -7.33 -10.75 3.47
N GLN A 329 -6.18 -10.75 4.13
CA GLN A 329 -5.76 -11.79 5.07
C GLN A 329 -5.12 -11.15 6.31
N VAL A 330 -4.88 -11.98 7.32
CA VAL A 330 -4.09 -11.58 8.49
C VAL A 330 -2.62 -11.85 8.20
N TRP A 331 -1.82 -10.80 8.30
CA TRP A 331 -0.37 -10.90 8.30
C TRP A 331 0.13 -10.80 9.74
N ASP A 332 0.62 -11.91 10.27
CA ASP A 332 1.20 -12.04 11.61
C ASP A 332 2.54 -12.80 11.54
N LEU A 333 3.15 -13.09 12.70
CA LEU A 333 4.42 -13.80 12.74
C LEU A 333 4.34 -15.23 12.19
N GLU A 334 3.17 -15.88 12.30
CA GLU A 334 2.99 -17.22 11.74
C GLU A 334 3.00 -17.16 10.22
N TRP A 335 2.26 -16.22 9.63
CA TRP A 335 2.32 -15.96 8.19
C TRP A 335 3.74 -15.62 7.71
N LEU A 336 4.44 -14.74 8.44
CA LEU A 336 5.80 -14.31 8.11
C LEU A 336 6.77 -15.52 8.09
N LYS A 337 6.66 -16.40 9.09
CA LYS A 337 7.43 -17.64 9.17
C LYS A 337 7.08 -18.62 8.06
N GLN A 338 5.80 -18.86 7.81
CA GLN A 338 5.35 -19.81 6.80
C GLN A 338 5.70 -19.36 5.38
N THR A 339 5.60 -18.06 5.10
CA THR A 339 5.77 -17.50 3.75
C THR A 339 7.23 -17.22 3.42
N TYR A 340 8.00 -16.71 4.39
CA TYR A 340 9.37 -16.24 4.15
C TYR A 340 10.43 -16.98 4.97
N GLY A 341 10.05 -17.95 5.83
CA GLY A 341 10.99 -18.65 6.70
C GLY A 341 11.59 -17.75 7.78
N VAL A 342 10.94 -16.63 8.11
CA VAL A 342 11.46 -15.62 9.04
C VAL A 342 10.88 -15.86 10.43
N ASP A 343 11.76 -16.10 11.39
CA ASP A 343 11.38 -16.30 12.79
C ASP A 343 11.26 -14.98 13.57
N ALA A 344 10.46 -15.02 14.64
CA ALA A 344 10.44 -13.99 15.67
C ALA A 344 11.83 -13.82 16.29
N ARG A 345 12.35 -12.59 16.40
CA ARG A 345 13.58 -12.37 17.18
C ARG A 345 13.19 -12.05 18.62
N PRO A 346 13.75 -12.76 19.61
CA PRO A 346 13.51 -12.40 20.99
C PRO A 346 14.09 -11.01 21.26
N VAL A 347 13.45 -10.27 22.15
CA VAL A 347 14.03 -9.05 22.72
C VAL A 347 15.37 -9.42 23.39
N PRO A 348 16.49 -8.78 23.04
CA PRO A 348 17.79 -9.06 23.65
C PRO A 348 17.78 -9.01 25.18
N GLN A 349 18.53 -9.91 25.82
CA GLN A 349 18.46 -10.15 27.28
C GLN A 349 18.91 -8.94 28.10
N GLU A 350 19.88 -8.21 27.59
CA GLU A 350 20.35 -6.93 28.12
C GLU A 350 19.23 -5.90 28.20
N TYR A 351 18.28 -5.92 27.27
CA TYR A 351 17.13 -5.02 27.25
C TYR A 351 16.07 -5.45 28.25
N LYS A 352 15.84 -6.76 28.40
CA LYS A 352 14.98 -7.30 29.46
C LYS A 352 15.49 -6.90 30.84
N THR A 353 16.80 -6.98 31.04
CA THR A 353 17.45 -6.58 32.30
C THR A 353 17.32 -5.07 32.53
N GLY A 354 17.47 -4.25 31.49
CA GLY A 354 17.17 -2.82 31.55
C GLY A 354 15.69 -2.55 31.86
N PHE A 355 14.81 -3.38 31.30
CA PHE A 355 13.38 -3.56 31.56
C PHE A 355 13.06 -3.62 33.05
N ASP A 356 13.47 -4.75 33.62
CA ASP A 356 13.29 -5.12 35.01
C ASP A 356 13.89 -4.08 35.94
N ARG A 357 15.07 -3.55 35.61
CA ARG A 357 15.70 -2.49 36.38
C ARG A 357 14.91 -1.19 36.31
N TYR A 358 14.38 -0.80 35.15
CA TYR A 358 13.51 0.38 35.05
C TYR A 358 12.25 0.23 35.91
N GLN A 359 11.69 -0.98 36.02
CA GLN A 359 10.51 -1.22 36.85
C GLN A 359 10.83 -1.27 38.35
N SER A 360 11.96 -1.88 38.75
CA SER A 360 12.29 -2.17 40.14
C SER A 360 13.19 -1.13 40.82
N ASP A 361 14.00 -0.39 40.07
CA ASP A 361 14.98 0.59 40.57
C ASP A 361 14.50 2.02 40.24
N SER A 362 13.94 2.69 41.25
CA SER A 362 13.41 4.05 41.11
C SER A 362 14.47 5.09 40.75
N ALA A 363 15.73 4.87 41.12
CA ALA A 363 16.83 5.76 40.78
C ALA A 363 17.24 5.59 39.30
N PHE A 364 17.30 4.36 38.81
CA PHE A 364 17.51 4.07 37.39
C PHE A 364 16.36 4.61 36.53
N LYS A 365 15.11 4.42 36.97
CA LYS A 365 13.94 5.02 36.33
C LYS A 365 14.05 6.55 36.23
N ALA A 366 14.38 7.23 37.31
CA ALA A 366 14.54 8.69 37.31
C ALA A 366 15.68 9.16 36.40
N LEU A 367 16.76 8.38 36.28
CA LEU A 367 17.86 8.65 35.36
C LEU A 367 17.41 8.53 33.90
N VAL A 368 16.74 7.44 33.54
CA VAL A 368 16.20 7.19 32.19
C VAL A 368 15.18 8.27 31.83
N ASP A 369 14.23 8.58 32.71
CA ASP A 369 13.21 9.60 32.47
C ASP A 369 13.86 10.99 32.23
N ARG A 370 14.94 11.32 32.95
CA ARG A 370 15.71 12.57 32.73
C ARG A 370 16.45 12.58 31.40
N ALA A 371 17.04 11.45 30.98
CA ALA A 371 17.71 11.34 29.70
C ALA A 371 16.71 11.54 28.54
N LEU A 372 15.53 10.94 28.65
CA LEU A 372 14.43 11.10 27.69
C LEU A 372 13.93 12.55 27.62
N GLU A 373 13.81 13.25 28.75
CA GLU A 373 13.44 14.66 28.76
C GLU A 373 14.50 15.53 28.05
N LYS A 374 15.79 15.30 28.30
CA LYS A 374 16.86 16.01 27.58
C LYS A 374 16.88 15.73 26.08
N GLN A 375 16.63 14.49 25.68
CA GLN A 375 16.50 14.13 24.26
C GLN A 375 15.34 14.88 23.63
N LYS A 376 14.19 14.93 24.30
CA LYS A 376 13.02 15.70 23.87
C LYS A 376 13.33 17.18 23.74
N GLU A 377 13.96 17.81 24.73
CA GLU A 377 14.40 19.21 24.65
C GLU A 377 15.31 19.46 23.44
N SER A 378 16.19 18.51 23.11
CA SER A 378 17.06 18.62 21.94
C SER A 378 16.28 18.56 20.63
N LEU A 379 15.32 17.64 20.52
CA LEU A 379 14.42 17.53 19.36
C LEU A 379 13.56 18.79 19.21
N ASP A 380 13.02 19.31 20.32
CA ASP A 380 12.20 20.52 20.32
C ASP A 380 13.01 21.73 19.83
N ARG A 381 14.25 21.90 20.28
CA ARG A 381 15.16 22.95 19.77
C ARG A 381 15.46 22.80 18.27
N TYR A 382 15.55 21.57 17.78
CA TYR A 382 15.78 21.31 16.35
C TYR A 382 14.54 21.66 15.52
N SER A 383 13.35 21.42 16.05
CA SER A 383 12.08 21.74 15.39
C SER A 383 11.69 23.22 15.37
N GLN A 384 12.33 24.05 16.20
CA GLN A 384 12.13 25.51 16.24
C GLN A 384 13.05 26.30 15.30
N LYS A 385 14.03 25.63 14.68
CA LYS A 385 14.88 26.17 13.62
C LYS A 385 14.33 25.77 12.26
#